data_AF-A0A317UCA1-F1
#
_entry.id   AF-A0A317UCA1-F1
#
_cell.length_a   1.000
_cell.length_b   1.000
_cell.length_c   1.000
_cell.angle_alpha   90.00
_cell.angle_beta   90.00
_cell.angle_gamma   90.00
#
_symmetry.space_group_name_H-M   'P 1'
#
loop_
_entity.id
_entity.type
_entity.pdbx_description
1 polymer ?
#
loop_
_entity_poly.entity_id
_entity_poly.type
_entity_poly.pdbx_seq_one_letter_code
_entity_poly.pdbx_strand_id
1 'polypeptide(L)' 'MDFKTKYFAIWQEVWGLHKKYWRIPLDDSGLWGQFAVEAEALRSRYVGTPEEHFVGKLILAVTNEVENASKTLE' A
#
# COMPACT_ATOMS: atom_id res chain seq x y z
N MET A 1 -3.75 -8.73 21.15
CA MET A 1 -4.64 -7.93 20.28
C MET A 1 -5.66 -8.87 19.68
N ASP A 2 -6.95 -8.56 19.73
CA ASP A 2 -7.98 -9.41 19.13
C ASP A 2 -7.94 -9.34 17.59
N PHE A 3 -8.62 -10.28 16.93
CA PHE A 3 -8.68 -10.38 15.46
C PHE A 3 -9.07 -9.05 14.81
N LYS A 4 -10.13 -8.39 15.30
CA LYS A 4 -10.64 -7.17 14.67
C LYS A 4 -9.63 -6.04 14.80
N THR A 5 -9.08 -5.83 15.99
CA THR A 5 -8.09 -4.77 16.23
C THR A 5 -6.83 -5.00 15.39
N LYS A 6 -6.37 -6.25 15.26
CA LYS A 6 -5.17 -6.59 14.46
C LYS A 6 -5.37 -6.29 12.98
N TYR A 7 -6.45 -6.81 12.39
CA TYR A 7 -6.69 -6.63 10.96
C TYR A 7 -7.08 -5.20 10.61
N PHE A 8 -7.76 -4.49 11.53
CA PHE A 8 -8.02 -3.07 11.35
C PHE A 8 -6.74 -2.24 11.40
N ALA A 9 -5.80 -2.53 12.30
CA ALA A 9 -4.51 -1.86 12.35
C ALA A 9 -3.71 -2.08 11.04
N ILE A 10 -3.65 -3.31 10.53
CA ILE A 10 -3.02 -3.62 9.24
C ILE A 10 -3.67 -2.81 8.11
N TRP A 11 -5.00 -2.78 8.06
CA TRP A 11 -5.72 -1.99 7.08
C TRP A 11 -5.39 -0.50 7.19
N GLN A 12 -5.29 0.07 8.40
CA GLN A 12 -4.91 1.47 8.61
C GLN A 12 -3.49 1.77 8.13
N GLU A 13 -2.53 0.86 8.36
CA GLU A 13 -1.16 1.01 7.88
C GLU A 13 -1.11 1.06 6.35
N VAL A 14 -1.79 0.12 5.67
CA VAL A 14 -1.83 0.08 4.19
C VAL A 14 -2.64 1.24 3.62
N TRP A 15 -3.73 1.65 4.27
CA TRP A 15 -4.47 2.85 3.90
C TRP A 15 -3.61 4.12 4.02
N GLY A 16 -2.66 4.15 4.95
CA GLY A 16 -1.66 5.21 5.06
C GLY A 16 -0.83 5.38 3.79
N LEU A 17 -0.44 4.27 3.12
CA LEU A 17 0.21 4.33 1.81
C LEU A 17 -0.71 4.96 0.77
N HIS A 18 -1.95 4.50 0.67
CA HIS A 18 -2.91 5.06 -0.29
C HIS A 18 -3.09 6.57 -0.06
N LYS A 19 -3.34 6.99 1.18
CA LYS A 19 -3.51 8.40 1.53
C LYS A 19 -2.30 9.26 1.15
N LYS A 20 -1.08 8.73 1.27
CA LYS A 20 0.15 9.46 0.94
C LYS A 20 0.37 9.57 -0.57
N TYR A 21 -0.02 8.55 -1.32
CA TYR A 21 0.31 8.37 -2.73
C TYR A 21 -0.90 8.35 -3.67
N TRP A 22 -2.08 8.79 -3.23
CA TRP A 22 -3.36 8.67 -3.95
C TRP A 22 -3.39 9.28 -5.36
N ARG A 23 -2.39 10.06 -5.76
CA ARG A 23 -2.37 10.78 -7.03
C ARG A 23 -0.93 11.09 -7.50
N ILE A 24 -0.14 10.06 -7.78
CA ILE A 24 1.21 10.22 -8.36
C ILE A 24 1.08 10.53 -9.86
N PRO A 25 1.75 11.55 -10.42
CA PRO A 25 1.84 11.73 -11.89
C PRO A 25 2.49 10.52 -12.57
N LEU A 26 2.01 10.14 -13.76
CA LEU A 26 2.49 8.92 -14.44
C LEU A 26 3.99 8.96 -14.76
N ASP A 27 4.52 10.15 -15.04
CA ASP A 27 5.92 10.41 -15.39
C ASP A 27 6.83 10.69 -14.17
N ASP A 28 6.28 10.76 -12.96
CA ASP A 28 7.06 10.99 -11.74
C ASP A 28 7.67 9.69 -11.22
N SER A 29 8.74 9.23 -11.89
CA SER A 29 9.49 8.03 -11.48
C SER A 29 10.04 8.12 -10.06
N GLY A 30 10.25 9.34 -9.54
CA GLY A 30 10.76 9.56 -8.19
C GLY A 30 9.72 9.18 -7.13
N LEU A 31 8.50 9.68 -7.25
CA LEU A 31 7.40 9.34 -6.36
C LEU A 31 6.99 7.87 -6.47
N TRP A 32 7.00 7.31 -7.69
CA TRP A 32 6.78 5.86 -7.89
C TRP A 32 7.84 5.01 -7.18
N GLY A 33 9.11 5.42 -7.24
CA GLY A 33 10.19 4.76 -6.51
C GLY A 33 9.98 4.81 -4.99
N GLN A 34 9.59 5.98 -4.45
CA GLN A 34 9.29 6.12 -3.02
C GLN A 34 8.10 5.25 -2.59
N PHE A 35 7.03 5.24 -3.39
CA PHE A 35 5.87 4.38 -3.15
C PHE A 35 6.26 2.90 -3.08
N ALA A 36 7.04 2.42 -4.06
CA ALA A 36 7.48 1.03 -4.10
C ALA A 36 8.35 0.65 -2.88
N VAL A 37 9.28 1.52 -2.48
CA VAL A 37 10.13 1.31 -1.30
C VAL A 37 9.30 1.23 -0.03
N GLU A 38 8.33 2.13 0.16
CA GLU A 38 7.48 2.14 1.35
C GLU A 38 6.49 0.97 1.39
N ALA A 39 5.94 0.58 0.23
CA ALA A 39 5.10 -0.59 0.10
C ALA A 39 5.86 -1.88 0.46
N GLU A 40 7.09 -2.06 -0.04
CA GLU A 40 7.91 -3.23 0.29
C GLU A 40 8.36 -3.21 1.76
N ALA A 41 8.72 -2.04 2.30
CA ALA A 41 9.05 -1.89 3.71
C ALA A 41 7.87 -2.24 4.63
N LEU A 42 6.62 -1.94 4.22
CA LEU A 42 5.42 -2.35 4.95
C LEU A 42 5.22 -3.87 4.84
N ARG A 43 5.26 -4.44 3.63
CA ARG A 43 5.11 -5.88 3.38
C ARG A 43 6.13 -6.70 4.18
N SER A 44 7.39 -6.28 4.18
CA SER A 44 8.49 -6.97 4.85
C SER A 44 8.26 -7.18 6.36
N ARG A 45 7.48 -6.31 7.02
CA ARG A 45 7.13 -6.45 8.45
C ARG A 45 6.26 -7.66 8.76
N TYR A 46 5.58 -8.18 7.74
CA TYR A 46 4.60 -9.26 7.88
C TYR A 46 5.09 -10.58 7.28
N VAL A 47 6.32 -10.66 6.76
CA VAL A 47 6.90 -11.89 6.22
C VAL A 47 6.99 -12.95 7.33
N GLY A 48 6.52 -14.16 7.05
CA GLY A 48 6.46 -15.28 8.00
C GLY A 48 5.35 -15.16 9.03
N THR A 49 4.50 -14.12 8.96
CA THR A 49 3.33 -13.99 9.84
C THR A 49 2.08 -14.60 9.21
N PRO A 50 1.07 -15.01 9.99
CA PRO A 50 -0.21 -15.46 9.45
C PRO A 50 -0.92 -14.43 8.55
N GLU A 51 -0.59 -13.14 8.71
CA GLU A 51 -1.19 -12.02 7.99
C GLU A 51 -0.45 -11.64 6.70
N GLU A 52 0.67 -12.29 6.38
CA GLU A 52 1.51 -11.95 5.22
C GLU A 52 0.70 -11.82 3.92
N HIS A 53 -0.14 -12.83 3.63
CA HIS A 53 -0.97 -12.82 2.44
C HIS A 53 -2.07 -11.76 2.47
N PHE A 54 -2.60 -11.43 3.64
CA PHE A 54 -3.61 -10.38 3.79
C PHE A 54 -3.01 -9.01 3.46
N VAL A 55 -1.84 -8.72 4.05
CA VAL A 55 -1.10 -7.49 3.82
C VAL A 55 -0.72 -7.36 2.34
N GLY A 56 -0.17 -8.43 1.75
CA GLY A 56 0.22 -8.43 0.33
C GLY A 56 -0.95 -8.12 -0.62
N LYS A 57 -2.14 -8.68 -0.35
CA LYS A 57 -3.35 -8.38 -1.14
C LYS A 57 -3.82 -6.93 -0.98
N LEU A 58 -3.75 -6.37 0.23
CA LEU A 58 -4.11 -4.98 0.46
C LEU A 58 -3.15 -4.01 -0.24
N ILE A 59 -1.84 -4.26 -0.18
CA ILE A 59 -0.83 -3.44 -0.88
C ILE A 59 -1.08 -3.47 -2.38
N LEU A 60 -1.36 -4.65 -2.95
CA LEU A 60 -1.67 -4.78 -4.38
C LEU A 60 -2.93 -3.99 -4.75
N ALA A 61 -3.98 -4.05 -3.94
CA ALA A 61 -5.19 -3.27 -4.16
C ALA A 61 -4.91 -1.76 -4.15
N VAL A 62 -4.14 -1.27 -3.17
CA VAL A 62 -3.74 0.15 -3.11
C VAL A 62 -2.88 0.55 -4.31
N THR A 63 -1.95 -0.31 -4.73
CA THR A 63 -1.11 -0.06 -5.91
C THR A 63 -1.97 0.13 -7.16
N ASN A 64 -2.95 -0.75 -7.37
CA ASN A 64 -3.86 -0.65 -8.50
C ASN A 64 -4.71 0.64 -8.45
N GLU A 65 -5.21 1.03 -7.28
CA GLU A 65 -5.97 2.28 -7.11
C GLU A 65 -5.12 3.51 -7.46
N VAL A 66 -3.87 3.55 -6.97
CA VAL A 66 -2.93 4.64 -7.28
C VAL A 66 -2.62 4.68 -8.77
N GLU A 67 -2.30 3.54 -9.40
CA GLU A 67 -2.05 3.48 -10.85
C GLU A 67 -3.24 3.93 -11.68
N ASN A 68 -4.46 3.56 -11.27
CA ASN A 68 -5.67 3.98 -11.97
C ASN A 68 -5.90 5.48 -11.83
N ALA A 69 -5.73 6.04 -10.63
CA ALA A 69 -5.79 7.47 -10.39
C ALA A 69 -4.74 8.23 -11.23
N SER A 70 -3.52 7.70 -11.32
CA SER A 70 -2.43 8.25 -12.15
C SER A 70 -2.75 8.28 -13.64
N LYS A 71 -3.50 7.30 -14.17
CA LYS A 71 -3.92 7.28 -15.58
C LYS A 71 -5.01 8.30 -15.89
N THR A 72 -5.76 8.74 -14.88
CA THR A 72 -6.82 9.75 -15.00
C THR A 72 -6.38 11.17 -14.67
N LEU A 73 -5.11 11.36 -14.32
CA LEU A 73 -4.47 12.66 -14.17
C LEU A 73 -4.18 13.23 -15.56
N GLU A 74 -5.15 13.96 -16.12
CA GLU A 74 -4.93 14.87 -17.26
C GLU A 74 -4.28 16.18 -16.82
#